data_AF-A0A7X1E6H9-F1
#
_entry.id   AF-A0A7X1E6H9-F1
#
_cell.length_a   1.000
_cell.length_b   1.000
_cell.length_c   1.000
_cell.angle_alpha   90.00
_cell.angle_beta   90.00
_cell.angle_gamma   90.00
#
_symmetry.space_group_name_H-M   'P 1'
#
loop_
_entity.id
_entity.type
_entity.pdbx_description
1 polymer ?
#
loop_
_entity_poly.entity_id
_entity_poly.type
_entity_poly.pdbx_seq_one_letter_code
_entity_poly.pdbx_strand_id
1 'polypeptide(L)'
;MNYPNLKTYCRFPGSGKIRSSLLAAACLVGATVEAEMLYYLPFDDGTSFSLANSGSQGGVASVSSGSPSGSTSQLPSSLGGGASLYLGNSVTSISLPNSTDVLRQDTAGAQMTLSTWFYVDSATPAWIDFLSVNGQSGWQYSMSGGTGANARKLRITANGVQRYSSNQFALGEWVQLVATWDTSVGYDAFIDGTYSDFNQDNAFSAGGPYTDSILLKGGQAPIYFDDLAIWNGILTDGQARSLSQAPEQLTGYNAGIMNSLFEEWETGAAGGSTVIVDDLEWDYASGFDTTGKSAGDVWQEGGNYYIWLDGEGAEVSGVSAAIPEPSAYAGWIGLMSVLLLLIRRKSRE
;
A
#
# COMPACT_ATOMS: atom_id res chain seq x y z
N MET A 1 26.26 -21.67 25.99
CA MET A 1 25.78 -22.46 24.83
C MET A 1 26.39 -21.84 23.59
N ASN A 2 27.07 -22.66 22.80
CA ASN A 2 27.86 -22.25 21.64
C ASN A 2 26.95 -21.98 20.43
N TYR A 3 27.12 -20.84 19.77
CA TYR A 3 26.64 -20.60 18.41
C TYR A 3 27.78 -20.91 17.43
N PRO A 4 27.60 -21.76 16.39
CA PRO A 4 28.56 -21.83 15.30
C PRO A 4 28.30 -20.72 14.28
N ASN A 5 29.36 -19.97 13.99
CA ASN A 5 29.50 -19.10 12.83
C ASN A 5 29.37 -19.91 11.53
N LEU A 6 28.49 -19.50 10.61
CA LEU A 6 28.54 -19.89 9.20
C LEU A 6 29.05 -18.70 8.38
N LYS A 7 30.37 -18.62 8.24
CA LYS A 7 31.02 -17.90 7.14
C LYS A 7 31.10 -18.87 5.96
N THR A 8 30.28 -18.66 4.93
CA THR A 8 30.41 -19.40 3.67
C THR A 8 31.40 -18.66 2.78
N TYR A 9 32.63 -19.19 2.69
CA TYR A 9 33.63 -18.79 1.68
C TYR A 9 33.43 -19.65 0.42
N CYS A 10 33.09 -19.04 -0.71
CA CYS A 10 33.26 -19.69 -2.01
C CYS A 10 34.63 -19.32 -2.59
N ARG A 11 35.60 -20.24 -2.48
CA ARG A 11 36.83 -20.24 -3.30
C ARG A 11 36.60 -21.16 -4.50
N PHE A 12 36.72 -20.65 -5.72
CA PHE A 12 36.88 -21.47 -6.92
C PHE A 12 38.37 -21.57 -7.29
N PRO A 13 38.95 -22.76 -7.42
CA PRO A 13 40.25 -22.92 -8.06
C PRO A 13 40.08 -23.16 -9.57
N GLY A 14 40.99 -22.58 -10.34
CA GLY A 14 41.53 -23.26 -11.52
C GLY A 14 40.76 -23.14 -12.84
N SER A 15 41.43 -22.51 -13.78
CA SER A 15 41.18 -22.46 -15.22
C SER A 15 40.98 -23.81 -15.91
N GLY A 16 40.00 -23.90 -16.82
CA GLY A 16 39.91 -24.98 -17.81
C GLY A 16 38.67 -24.87 -18.70
N LYS A 17 38.87 -24.81 -20.03
CA LYS A 17 37.82 -24.60 -21.04
C LYS A 17 36.97 -25.85 -21.32
N ILE A 18 35.73 -25.59 -21.78
CA ILE A 18 34.80 -26.39 -22.61
C ILE A 18 34.07 -27.58 -21.93
N ARG A 19 32.74 -27.48 -21.74
CA ARG A 19 31.68 -28.11 -22.58
C ARG A 19 30.29 -27.89 -22.00
N SER A 20 29.37 -27.68 -22.93
CA SER A 20 27.93 -27.51 -22.82
C SER A 20 27.22 -28.62 -22.04
N SER A 21 26.03 -28.26 -21.55
CA SER A 21 24.89 -29.11 -21.12
C SER A 21 24.66 -29.20 -19.61
N LEU A 22 23.47 -28.74 -19.20
CA LEU A 22 22.83 -28.92 -17.89
C LEU A 22 23.56 -28.33 -16.68
N LEU A 23 23.28 -27.05 -16.40
CA LEU A 23 22.96 -26.67 -15.04
C LEU A 23 21.64 -25.94 -15.10
N ALA A 24 20.56 -26.67 -14.86
CA ALA A 24 19.33 -26.07 -14.40
C ALA A 24 19.74 -25.24 -13.19
N ALA A 25 19.73 -23.92 -13.35
CA ALA A 25 19.70 -23.02 -12.23
C ALA A 25 18.43 -23.40 -11.48
N ALA A 26 18.57 -24.24 -10.47
CA ALA A 26 17.71 -24.19 -9.32
C ALA A 26 17.91 -22.78 -8.76
N CYS A 27 17.21 -21.81 -9.36
CA CYS A 27 16.69 -20.70 -8.61
C CYS A 27 15.90 -21.38 -7.50
N LEU A 28 16.55 -21.58 -6.35
CA LEU A 28 15.85 -21.43 -5.10
C LEU A 28 15.28 -20.01 -5.20
N VAL A 29 14.09 -19.91 -5.80
CA VAL A 29 13.13 -18.90 -5.42
C VAL A 29 12.92 -19.23 -3.96
N GLY A 30 13.69 -18.56 -3.09
CA GLY A 30 13.24 -18.39 -1.73
C GLY A 30 11.85 -17.82 -1.92
N ALA A 31 10.83 -18.56 -1.48
CA ALA A 31 9.50 -18.02 -1.40
C ALA A 31 9.64 -16.75 -0.55
N THR A 32 9.75 -15.61 -1.21
CA THR A 32 9.43 -14.33 -0.62
C THR A 32 8.02 -14.55 -0.14
N VAL A 33 7.82 -14.47 1.18
CA VAL A 33 6.48 -14.52 1.74
C VAL A 33 5.78 -13.31 1.13
N GLU A 34 4.92 -13.56 0.14
CA GLU A 34 4.09 -12.55 -0.51
C GLU A 34 3.27 -11.85 0.57
N ALA A 35 3.27 -10.52 0.56
CA ALA A 35 2.54 -9.74 1.55
C ALA A 35 1.05 -9.87 1.25
N GLU A 36 0.33 -10.66 2.04
CA GLU A 36 -1.09 -10.91 1.84
C GLU A 36 -1.91 -9.81 2.52
N MET A 37 -2.85 -9.20 1.78
CA MET A 37 -3.77 -8.20 2.34
C MET A 37 -4.83 -8.84 3.24
N LEU A 38 -4.66 -8.68 4.55
CA LEU A 38 -5.53 -9.24 5.57
C LEU A 38 -6.82 -8.45 5.73
N TYR A 39 -6.69 -7.12 5.72
CA TYR A 39 -7.79 -6.20 5.95
C TYR A 39 -7.84 -5.12 4.88
N TYR A 40 -9.04 -4.83 4.38
CA TYR A 40 -9.29 -3.70 3.50
C TYR A 40 -10.65 -3.07 3.81
N LEU A 41 -10.64 -1.77 4.09
CA LEU A 41 -11.78 -0.95 4.48
C LEU A 41 -11.76 0.39 3.70
N PRO A 42 -12.54 0.50 2.60
CA PRO A 42 -12.54 1.70 1.76
C PRO A 42 -13.35 2.87 2.35
N PHE A 43 -14.29 2.63 3.26
CA PHE A 43 -15.18 3.67 3.83
C PHE A 43 -16.13 4.42 2.86
N ASP A 44 -16.19 3.99 1.60
CA ASP A 44 -16.98 4.62 0.51
C ASP A 44 -18.51 4.65 0.67
N ASP A 45 -19.08 3.77 1.49
CA ASP A 45 -20.53 3.57 1.54
C ASP A 45 -21.30 4.65 2.32
N GLY A 46 -20.58 5.51 3.03
CA GLY A 46 -21.07 6.68 3.76
C GLY A 46 -22.16 6.41 4.82
N THR A 47 -22.51 5.16 5.08
CA THR A 47 -23.77 4.81 5.78
C THR A 47 -23.67 3.59 6.69
N SER A 48 -22.61 2.77 6.62
CA SER A 48 -22.58 1.50 7.33
C SER A 48 -21.75 1.53 8.63
N PHE A 49 -22.40 1.15 9.73
CA PHE A 49 -21.76 0.86 11.04
C PHE A 49 -21.04 -0.50 11.09
N SER A 50 -20.98 -1.18 9.94
CA SER A 50 -20.48 -2.52 9.73
C SER A 50 -19.85 -2.51 8.34
N LEU A 51 -18.52 -2.52 8.30
CA LEU A 51 -17.79 -2.50 7.04
C LEU A 51 -17.38 -3.94 6.74
N ALA A 52 -17.76 -4.43 5.56
CA ALA A 52 -17.26 -5.70 5.08
C ALA A 52 -15.74 -5.58 4.95
N ASN A 53 -15.01 -6.49 5.58
CA ASN A 53 -13.60 -6.60 5.34
C ASN A 53 -13.40 -7.32 3.99
N SER A 54 -12.82 -6.61 3.03
CA SER A 54 -12.54 -7.15 1.70
C SER A 54 -11.16 -7.83 1.60
N GLY A 55 -10.39 -7.87 2.68
CA GLY A 55 -9.14 -8.62 2.77
C GLY A 55 -9.36 -10.11 3.11
N SER A 56 -8.28 -10.89 3.11
CA SER A 56 -8.35 -12.36 3.22
C SER A 56 -8.87 -12.89 4.55
N GLN A 57 -8.77 -12.10 5.63
CA GLN A 57 -9.37 -12.46 6.92
C GLN A 57 -10.90 -12.45 6.88
N GLY A 58 -11.50 -11.76 5.90
CA GLY A 58 -12.94 -11.60 5.76
C GLY A 58 -13.60 -11.05 7.02
N GLY A 59 -14.90 -11.31 7.16
CA GLY A 59 -15.70 -10.86 8.30
C GLY A 59 -16.12 -9.39 8.21
N VAL A 60 -16.53 -8.85 9.36
CA VAL A 60 -17.11 -7.51 9.45
C VAL A 60 -16.34 -6.71 10.49
N ALA A 61 -15.79 -5.57 10.07
CA ALA A 61 -15.31 -4.56 10.99
C ALA A 61 -16.51 -3.86 11.63
N SER A 62 -16.53 -3.79 12.96
CA SER A 62 -17.70 -3.31 13.73
C SER A 62 -17.34 -2.18 14.68
N VAL A 63 -18.24 -1.22 14.82
CA VAL A 63 -18.09 -0.13 15.80
C VAL A 63 -18.23 -0.70 17.21
N SER A 64 -17.18 -0.57 18.02
CA SER A 64 -17.16 -1.05 19.41
C SER A 64 -17.45 0.05 20.43
N SER A 65 -17.27 1.33 20.07
CA SER A 65 -17.68 2.49 20.87
C SER A 65 -17.76 3.76 20.01
N GLY A 66 -18.52 4.77 20.46
CA GLY A 66 -18.77 5.99 19.71
C GLY A 66 -19.77 5.83 18.57
N SER A 67 -19.90 6.85 17.72
CA SER A 67 -20.75 6.82 16.53
C SER A 67 -19.98 7.44 15.37
N PRO A 68 -19.26 6.63 14.57
CA PRO A 68 -18.68 7.13 13.34
C PRO A 68 -19.81 7.53 12.37
N SER A 69 -19.50 8.44 11.46
CA SER A 69 -20.39 8.77 10.35
C SER A 69 -19.61 8.86 9.05
N GLY A 70 -20.24 8.58 7.92
CA GLY A 70 -19.68 8.93 6.63
C GLY A 70 -19.64 10.46 6.45
N SER A 71 -18.61 10.96 5.81
CA SER A 71 -18.48 12.35 5.39
C SER A 71 -18.28 12.45 3.89
N THR A 72 -19.11 13.23 3.22
CA THR A 72 -18.95 13.58 1.80
C THR A 72 -18.30 14.96 1.61
N SER A 73 -17.98 15.67 2.70
CA SER A 73 -17.45 17.04 2.66
C SER A 73 -15.92 17.10 2.68
N GLN A 74 -15.28 15.99 3.06
CA GLN A 74 -13.83 15.81 3.05
C GLN A 74 -13.58 14.46 2.39
N LEU A 75 -13.10 14.49 1.14
CA LEU A 75 -12.78 13.31 0.36
C LEU A 75 -11.40 13.48 -0.25
N PRO A 76 -10.54 12.46 -0.24
CA PRO A 76 -9.32 12.47 -1.04
C PRO A 76 -9.73 12.38 -2.51
N SER A 77 -9.52 13.47 -3.28
CA SER A 77 -10.00 13.58 -4.66
C SER A 77 -9.45 12.52 -5.62
N SER A 78 -8.32 11.90 -5.25
CA SER A 78 -7.58 10.91 -6.02
C SER A 78 -8.12 9.48 -5.87
N LEU A 79 -8.85 9.15 -4.80
CA LEU A 79 -9.28 7.77 -4.54
C LEU A 79 -10.58 7.36 -5.24
N GLY A 80 -11.31 8.31 -5.86
CA GLY A 80 -12.55 8.03 -6.58
C GLY A 80 -13.75 7.66 -5.70
N GLY A 81 -13.56 7.67 -4.37
CA GLY A 81 -14.55 7.33 -3.36
C GLY A 81 -15.65 8.37 -3.15
N GLY A 82 -16.79 7.92 -2.60
CA GLY A 82 -17.98 8.76 -2.37
C GLY A 82 -18.12 9.32 -0.95
N ALA A 83 -17.42 8.73 0.01
CA ALA A 83 -17.48 9.07 1.43
C ALA A 83 -16.15 8.71 2.11
N SER A 84 -15.76 9.48 3.14
CA SER A 84 -14.70 9.11 4.07
C SER A 84 -15.28 8.81 5.45
N LEU A 85 -14.56 8.04 6.26
CA LEU A 85 -14.91 7.82 7.66
C LEU A 85 -14.63 9.09 8.47
N TYR A 86 -15.66 9.72 9.01
CA TYR A 86 -15.51 10.81 9.97
C TYR A 86 -15.58 10.31 11.40
N LEU A 87 -14.51 10.58 12.15
CA LEU A 87 -14.48 10.41 13.60
C LEU A 87 -14.44 11.79 14.25
N GLY A 88 -15.53 12.14 14.92
CA GLY A 88 -15.63 13.38 15.68
C GLY A 88 -14.69 13.43 16.90
N ASN A 89 -14.86 14.45 17.72
CA ASN A 89 -14.11 14.73 18.96
C ASN A 89 -14.42 13.76 20.14
N SER A 90 -14.91 12.56 19.84
CA SER A 90 -15.18 11.50 20.80
C SER A 90 -14.33 10.28 20.44
N VAL A 91 -13.95 9.49 21.45
CA VAL A 91 -13.33 8.19 21.19
C VAL A 91 -14.38 7.31 20.50
N THR A 92 -14.18 7.13 19.20
CA THR A 92 -14.83 6.09 18.42
C THR A 92 -13.83 4.94 18.31
N SER A 93 -14.31 3.72 18.11
CA SER A 93 -13.44 2.58 17.85
C SER A 93 -14.08 1.62 16.87
N ILE A 94 -13.31 1.17 15.88
CA ILE A 94 -13.72 0.16 14.89
C ILE A 94 -12.88 -1.09 15.12
N SER A 95 -13.51 -2.16 15.59
CA SER A 95 -12.87 -3.44 15.79
C SER A 95 -12.81 -4.24 14.49
N LEU A 96 -11.60 -4.66 14.11
CA LEU A 96 -11.39 -5.62 13.04
C LEU A 96 -11.55 -7.06 13.57
N PRO A 97 -12.22 -7.96 12.83
CA PRO A 97 -12.39 -9.34 13.24
C PRO A 97 -11.02 -10.05 13.30
N ASN A 98 -10.79 -10.90 14.30
CA ASN A 98 -9.55 -11.71 14.44
C ASN A 98 -8.22 -10.92 14.51
N SER A 99 -8.26 -9.60 14.70
CA SER A 99 -7.06 -8.76 14.61
C SER A 99 -5.99 -9.06 15.68
N THR A 100 -6.38 -9.61 16.83
CA THR A 100 -5.44 -9.94 17.91
C THR A 100 -4.54 -11.12 17.67
N ASP A 101 -4.96 -12.10 16.89
CA ASP A 101 -4.12 -13.26 16.60
C ASP A 101 -3.19 -12.99 15.41
N VAL A 102 -3.61 -12.10 14.50
CA VAL A 102 -2.94 -11.87 13.23
C VAL A 102 -1.95 -10.69 13.28
N LEU A 103 -2.21 -9.67 14.10
CA LEU A 103 -1.40 -8.43 14.14
C LEU A 103 -0.52 -8.30 15.39
N ARG A 104 0.00 -9.45 15.89
CA ARG A 104 0.77 -9.52 17.14
C ARG A 104 2.20 -9.01 16.98
N GLN A 105 2.58 -8.03 17.80
CA GLN A 105 3.94 -7.48 17.81
C GLN A 105 5.00 -8.21 18.62
N ASP A 106 4.58 -9.16 19.44
CA ASP A 106 5.46 -9.95 20.29
C ASP A 106 5.96 -11.24 19.62
N THR A 107 5.49 -11.53 18.41
CA THR A 107 5.88 -12.73 17.67
C THR A 107 7.17 -12.47 16.89
N ALA A 108 8.25 -13.18 17.22
CA ALA A 108 9.53 -13.03 16.53
C ALA A 108 9.40 -13.33 15.03
N GLY A 109 9.90 -12.42 14.20
CA GLY A 109 9.79 -12.50 12.74
C GLY A 109 8.46 -12.00 12.18
N ALA A 110 7.55 -11.50 13.02
CA ALA A 110 6.32 -10.88 12.54
C ALA A 110 6.63 -9.59 11.77
N GLN A 111 5.89 -9.43 10.67
CA GLN A 111 5.96 -8.33 9.73
C GLN A 111 4.54 -7.82 9.47
N MET A 112 4.41 -6.53 9.16
CA MET A 112 3.14 -5.93 8.81
C MET A 112 3.38 -4.66 8.00
N THR A 113 2.47 -4.41 7.05
CA THR A 113 2.30 -3.11 6.43
C THR A 113 0.90 -2.62 6.69
N LEU A 114 0.75 -1.34 7.00
CA LEU A 114 -0.52 -0.66 7.12
C LEU A 114 -0.53 0.54 6.19
N SER A 115 -1.60 0.72 5.44
CA SER A 115 -1.82 1.93 4.65
C SER A 115 -3.18 2.54 4.96
N THR A 116 -3.25 3.87 4.98
CA THR A 116 -4.50 4.61 5.06
C THR A 116 -4.28 6.06 4.61
N TRP A 117 -5.32 6.67 4.08
CA TRP A 117 -5.40 8.10 3.91
C TRP A 117 -6.07 8.72 5.13
N PHE A 118 -5.54 9.85 5.61
CA PHE A 118 -6.16 10.57 6.72
C PHE A 118 -6.11 12.08 6.51
N TYR A 119 -7.13 12.76 7.03
CA TYR A 119 -7.22 14.23 7.05
C TYR A 119 -7.49 14.70 8.47
N VAL A 120 -6.75 15.72 8.88
CA VAL A 120 -6.89 16.34 10.20
C VAL A 120 -6.94 17.85 10.02
N ASP A 121 -7.93 18.50 10.63
CA ASP A 121 -8.11 19.95 10.52
C ASP A 121 -6.85 20.70 11.02
N SER A 122 -6.47 21.75 10.29
CA SER A 122 -5.42 22.72 10.65
C SER A 122 -5.48 23.25 12.09
N ALA A 123 -6.66 23.38 12.69
CA ALA A 123 -6.85 23.89 14.06
C ALA A 123 -6.53 22.87 15.17
N THR A 124 -6.13 21.65 14.78
CA THR A 124 -5.93 20.52 15.68
C THR A 124 -4.73 20.71 16.62
N PRO A 125 -4.84 20.32 17.91
CA PRO A 125 -3.72 20.33 18.85
C PRO A 125 -2.49 19.53 18.36
N ALA A 126 -1.36 19.73 19.03
CA ALA A 126 -0.09 19.13 18.64
C ALA A 126 -0.05 17.59 18.74
N TRP A 127 -1.03 16.97 19.41
CA TRP A 127 -1.03 15.54 19.72
C TRP A 127 -2.40 14.90 19.53
N ILE A 128 -2.47 13.89 18.66
CA ILE A 128 -3.65 13.03 18.50
C ILE A 128 -3.21 11.59 18.28
N ASP A 129 -3.84 10.68 19.00
CA ASP A 129 -3.75 9.25 18.75
C ASP A 129 -4.88 8.88 17.82
N PHE A 130 -4.54 8.23 16.71
CA PHE A 130 -5.51 8.04 15.64
C PHE A 130 -5.66 6.59 15.20
N LEU A 131 -4.68 5.74 15.49
CA LEU A 131 -4.74 4.32 15.20
C LEU A 131 -3.97 3.54 16.27
N SER A 132 -4.59 2.55 16.91
CA SER A 132 -3.91 1.78 17.96
C SER A 132 -4.44 0.37 18.14
N VAL A 133 -3.56 -0.52 18.59
CA VAL A 133 -3.88 -1.78 19.28
C VAL A 133 -3.39 -1.62 20.72
N ASN A 134 -4.27 -1.60 21.72
CA ASN A 134 -3.85 -1.33 23.11
C ASN A 134 -3.29 -2.60 23.81
N GLY A 135 -2.21 -2.45 24.60
CA GLY A 135 -1.62 -3.49 25.47
C GLY A 135 -0.13 -3.24 25.79
N GLN A 136 0.50 -4.04 26.67
CA GLN A 136 1.95 -3.92 27.00
C GLN A 136 2.90 -4.19 25.80
N SER A 137 2.38 -4.87 24.77
CA SER A 137 3.04 -5.10 23.48
C SER A 137 2.19 -4.58 22.31
N GLY A 138 1.24 -3.69 22.62
CA GLY A 138 0.43 -3.02 21.61
C GLY A 138 1.21 -1.93 20.90
N TRP A 139 0.64 -1.43 19.81
CA TRP A 139 1.20 -0.32 19.06
C TRP A 139 0.18 0.80 18.86
N GLN A 140 0.69 2.00 18.65
CA GLN A 140 -0.14 3.16 18.42
C GLN A 140 0.56 4.12 17.46
N TYR A 141 -0.14 4.48 16.38
CA TYR A 141 0.20 5.64 15.58
C TYR A 141 -0.56 6.87 16.07
N SER A 142 0.20 7.94 16.11
CA SER A 142 -0.22 9.23 16.63
C SER A 142 0.56 10.32 15.93
N MET A 143 0.09 11.55 16.04
CA MET A 143 0.79 12.71 15.53
C MET A 143 1.44 13.46 16.69
N SER A 144 2.61 14.03 16.45
CA SER A 144 3.29 14.93 17.37
C SER A 144 3.56 16.28 16.70
N GLY A 145 3.76 17.32 17.50
CA GLY A 145 4.20 18.62 16.99
C GLY A 145 5.47 18.53 16.15
N GLY A 146 5.47 19.17 14.99
CA GLY A 146 6.64 19.34 14.12
C GLY A 146 7.19 20.77 14.16
N THR A 147 8.01 21.11 13.16
CA THR A 147 8.57 22.47 13.04
C THR A 147 7.59 23.35 12.24
N GLY A 148 6.83 24.18 12.95
CA GLY A 148 5.82 25.09 12.37
C GLY A 148 4.43 24.86 12.98
N ALA A 149 3.52 25.82 12.80
CA ALA A 149 2.19 25.77 13.43
C ALA A 149 1.37 24.53 13.01
N ASN A 150 1.42 24.18 11.71
CA ASN A 150 0.63 23.11 11.14
C ASN A 150 1.45 21.85 10.80
N ALA A 151 2.76 21.85 11.08
CA ALA A 151 3.60 20.70 10.81
C ALA A 151 3.41 19.63 11.89
N ARG A 152 3.29 18.36 11.48
CA ARG A 152 3.20 17.21 12.38
C ARG A 152 4.18 16.13 11.94
N LYS A 153 4.66 15.36 12.91
CA LYS A 153 5.43 14.13 12.70
C LYS A 153 4.57 12.95 13.07
N LEU A 154 4.78 11.82 12.40
CA LEU A 154 4.23 10.55 12.83
C LEU A 154 5.01 10.07 14.05
N ARG A 155 4.28 9.68 15.10
CA ARG A 155 4.82 9.02 16.28
C ARG A 155 4.23 7.62 16.36
N ILE A 156 5.12 6.62 16.41
CA ILE A 156 4.74 5.27 16.79
C ILE A 156 5.12 5.02 18.25
N THR A 157 4.21 4.42 19.00
CA THR A 157 4.50 3.86 20.33
C THR A 157 4.39 2.35 20.21
N ALA A 158 5.45 1.61 20.56
CA ALA A 158 5.45 0.15 20.58
C ALA A 158 6.49 -0.38 21.57
N ASN A 159 6.17 -1.47 22.27
CA ASN A 159 7.06 -2.12 23.25
C ASN A 159 7.67 -1.15 24.28
N GLY A 160 6.85 -0.19 24.73
CA GLY A 160 7.27 0.82 25.70
C GLY A 160 8.29 1.84 25.18
N VAL A 161 8.41 1.99 23.86
CA VAL A 161 9.26 2.99 23.21
C VAL A 161 8.42 3.84 22.26
N GLN A 162 8.65 5.15 22.29
CA GLN A 162 8.12 6.10 21.33
C GLN A 162 9.18 6.44 20.30
N ARG A 163 8.80 6.37 19.02
CA ARG A 163 9.61 6.80 17.89
C ARG A 163 8.90 7.80 17.03
N TYR A 164 9.70 8.66 16.38
CA TYR A 164 9.22 9.77 15.58
C TYR A 164 9.79 9.68 14.17
N SER A 165 8.93 9.93 13.19
CA SER A 165 9.33 10.08 11.80
C SER A 165 10.33 11.22 11.62
N SER A 166 11.33 11.03 10.76
CA SER A 166 12.20 12.11 10.29
C SER A 166 11.40 13.14 9.52
N ASN A 167 10.52 12.70 8.62
CA ASN A 167 9.66 13.56 7.82
C ASN A 167 8.47 14.11 8.62
N GLN A 168 7.93 15.22 8.13
CA GLN A 168 6.76 15.88 8.68
C GLN A 168 5.73 16.10 7.55
N PHE A 169 4.46 16.18 7.92
CA PHE A 169 3.34 16.51 7.03
C PHE A 169 2.57 17.72 7.56
N ALA A 170 1.76 18.34 6.70
CA ALA A 170 0.93 19.48 7.06
C ALA A 170 -0.48 19.04 7.49
N LEU A 171 -1.04 19.74 8.47
CA LEU A 171 -2.47 19.64 8.77
C LEU A 171 -3.31 20.45 7.78
N GLY A 172 -4.58 20.07 7.65
CA GLY A 172 -5.55 20.70 6.75
C GLY A 172 -5.52 20.16 5.33
N GLU A 173 -4.78 19.08 5.10
CA GLU A 173 -4.62 18.39 3.82
C GLU A 173 -4.77 16.88 4.05
N TRP A 174 -5.11 16.14 2.99
CA TRP A 174 -5.11 14.68 3.02
C TRP A 174 -3.67 14.19 2.96
N VAL A 175 -3.34 13.23 3.81
CA VAL A 175 -2.03 12.62 3.89
C VAL A 175 -2.18 11.12 3.68
N GLN A 176 -1.36 10.58 2.79
CA GLN A 176 -1.22 9.14 2.63
C GLN A 176 -0.15 8.65 3.60
N LEU A 177 -0.50 7.64 4.39
CA LEU A 177 0.43 6.92 5.24
C LEU A 177 0.56 5.49 4.75
N VAL A 178 1.79 5.04 4.57
CA VAL A 178 2.16 3.62 4.65
C VAL A 178 3.12 3.47 5.82
N ALA A 179 2.79 2.63 6.79
CA ALA A 179 3.67 2.32 7.89
C ALA A 179 4.00 0.83 7.86
N THR A 180 5.29 0.52 7.95
CA THR A 180 5.77 -0.86 7.97
C THR A 180 6.39 -1.15 9.33
N TRP A 181 6.31 -2.40 9.72
CA TRP A 181 6.95 -2.86 10.94
C TRP A 181 7.41 -4.30 10.78
N ASP A 182 8.68 -4.52 11.13
CA ASP A 182 9.32 -5.82 11.19
C ASP A 182 9.99 -5.95 12.56
N THR A 183 9.61 -6.97 13.33
CA THR A 183 10.22 -7.27 14.65
C THR A 183 11.74 -7.41 14.65
N SER A 184 12.33 -7.77 13.52
CA SER A 184 13.75 -8.02 13.34
C SER A 184 14.54 -6.83 12.82
N VAL A 185 13.88 -5.91 12.11
CA VAL A 185 14.53 -4.75 11.46
C VAL A 185 14.16 -3.44 12.14
N GLY A 186 12.87 -3.18 12.37
CA GLY A 186 12.41 -1.92 12.94
C GLY A 186 11.08 -1.45 12.37
N TYR A 187 10.95 -0.13 12.27
CA TYR A 187 9.74 0.56 11.82
C TYR A 187 10.16 1.56 10.75
N ASP A 188 9.43 1.59 9.64
CA ASP A 188 9.58 2.58 8.58
C ASP A 188 8.21 3.13 8.18
N ALA A 189 8.21 4.24 7.45
CA ALA A 189 7.00 4.79 6.88
C ALA A 189 7.25 5.47 5.53
N PHE A 190 6.20 5.57 4.73
CA PHE A 190 6.08 6.47 3.60
C PHE A 190 4.96 7.46 3.94
N ILE A 191 5.27 8.75 3.83
CA ILE A 191 4.32 9.84 4.03
C ILE A 191 4.21 10.55 2.70
N ASP A 192 3.03 10.51 2.08
CA ASP A 192 2.79 10.97 0.70
C ASP A 192 3.83 10.39 -0.28
N GLY A 193 4.06 9.07 -0.17
CA GLY A 193 5.03 8.33 -0.98
C GLY A 193 6.50 8.66 -0.71
N THR A 194 6.82 9.52 0.27
CA THR A 194 8.21 9.85 0.63
C THR A 194 8.66 9.01 1.83
N TYR A 195 9.74 8.25 1.65
CA TYR A 195 10.33 7.43 2.71
C TYR A 195 10.73 8.26 3.94
N SER A 196 10.40 7.75 5.12
CA SER A 196 10.70 8.29 6.42
C SER A 196 11.10 7.18 7.39
N ASP A 197 12.32 7.25 7.89
CA ASP A 197 12.80 6.45 9.01
C ASP A 197 12.27 6.97 10.37
N PHE A 198 12.51 6.18 11.42
CA PHE A 198 12.16 6.49 12.81
C PHE A 198 13.41 6.58 13.70
N ASN A 199 13.81 7.81 14.06
CA ASN A 199 15.17 8.11 14.52
C ASN A 199 15.36 8.44 16.01
N GLN A 200 14.31 8.34 16.84
CA GLN A 200 14.42 8.70 18.26
C GLN A 200 13.71 7.69 19.14
N ASP A 201 14.39 7.11 20.11
CA ASP A 201 13.79 6.22 21.10
C ASP A 201 13.56 6.98 22.41
N ASN A 202 12.31 7.33 22.69
CA ASN A 202 11.90 7.85 23.98
C ASN A 202 11.23 6.74 24.79
N ALA A 203 11.77 6.42 25.97
CA ALA A 203 11.15 5.46 26.87
C ALA A 203 9.73 5.92 27.23
N PHE A 204 8.76 5.02 27.10
CA PHE A 204 7.35 5.31 27.34
C PHE A 204 6.71 4.15 28.09
N SER A 205 6.27 4.40 29.32
CA SER A 205 5.50 3.44 30.09
C SER A 205 4.01 3.56 29.75
N ALA A 206 3.54 2.86 28.71
CA ALA A 206 2.11 2.69 28.49
C ALA A 206 1.62 1.48 29.30
N GLY A 207 0.80 1.71 30.31
CA GLY A 207 0.03 0.67 30.99
C GLY A 207 -1.41 0.73 30.53
N GLY A 208 -1.89 -0.32 29.85
CA GLY A 208 -3.29 -0.46 29.46
C GLY A 208 -3.65 -1.93 29.24
N PRO A 209 -4.88 -2.35 29.58
CA PRO A 209 -5.36 -3.71 29.31
C PRO A 209 -5.47 -3.96 27.80
N TYR A 210 -5.31 -5.22 27.41
CA TYR A 210 -5.44 -5.69 26.03
C TYR A 210 -6.81 -5.32 25.45
N THR A 211 -6.86 -4.85 24.20
CA THR A 211 -8.10 -4.80 23.43
C THR A 211 -7.97 -5.67 22.20
N ASP A 212 -9.00 -6.47 21.90
CA ASP A 212 -9.00 -7.43 20.78
C ASP A 212 -9.18 -6.80 19.39
N SER A 213 -8.79 -5.54 19.26
CA SER A 213 -9.27 -4.64 18.22
C SER A 213 -8.22 -3.60 17.88
N ILE A 214 -8.00 -3.37 16.58
CA ILE A 214 -7.55 -2.05 16.11
C ILE A 214 -8.59 -1.01 16.54
N LEU A 215 -8.13 0.18 16.88
CA LEU A 215 -8.98 1.30 17.28
C LEU A 215 -8.57 2.50 16.43
N LEU A 216 -9.45 2.92 15.52
CA LEU A 216 -9.38 4.22 14.88
C LEU A 216 -9.96 5.26 15.82
N LYS A 217 -9.23 6.33 16.13
CA LYS A 217 -9.58 7.31 17.18
C LYS A 217 -9.61 8.73 16.61
N GLY A 218 -10.69 9.48 16.86
CA GLY A 218 -10.73 10.93 16.65
C GLY A 218 -10.15 11.72 17.84
N GLY A 219 -10.33 11.21 19.07
CA GLY A 219 -9.69 11.81 20.24
C GLY A 219 -10.06 13.29 20.41
N GLN A 220 -9.06 14.17 20.42
CA GLN A 220 -9.20 15.61 20.74
C GLN A 220 -9.55 16.51 19.55
N ALA A 221 -9.57 16.00 18.33
CA ALA A 221 -10.03 16.76 17.16
C ALA A 221 -10.73 15.84 16.15
N PRO A 222 -11.53 16.39 15.23
CA PRO A 222 -12.09 15.59 14.16
C PRO A 222 -10.99 15.09 13.23
N ILE A 223 -11.08 13.81 12.86
CA ILE A 223 -10.21 13.16 11.86
C ILE A 223 -11.08 12.44 10.84
N TYR A 224 -10.62 12.43 9.60
CA TYR A 224 -11.21 11.66 8.53
C TYR A 224 -10.22 10.57 8.13
N PHE A 225 -10.73 9.39 7.84
CA PHE A 225 -9.97 8.26 7.32
C PHE A 225 -10.57 7.77 6.02
N ASP A 226 -9.70 7.29 5.15
CA ASP A 226 -10.08 6.65 3.91
C ASP A 226 -9.11 5.49 3.62
N ASP A 227 -9.57 4.52 2.81
CA ASP A 227 -8.73 3.51 2.17
C ASP A 227 -7.76 2.78 3.14
N LEU A 228 -8.28 2.24 4.25
CA LEU A 228 -7.47 1.53 5.24
C LEU A 228 -7.20 0.09 4.79
N ALA A 229 -5.93 -0.26 4.61
CA ALA A 229 -5.48 -1.59 4.25
C ALA A 229 -4.35 -2.10 5.18
N ILE A 230 -4.29 -3.41 5.41
CA ILE A 230 -3.28 -4.04 6.26
C ILE A 230 -2.83 -5.35 5.64
N TRP A 231 -1.52 -5.53 5.51
CA TRP A 231 -0.86 -6.73 5.00
C TRP A 231 -0.08 -7.45 6.11
N ASN A 232 0.06 -8.78 6.01
CA ASN A 232 0.85 -9.61 6.94
C ASN A 232 2.36 -9.66 6.61
N GLY A 233 2.83 -8.80 5.70
CA GLY A 233 4.21 -8.71 5.25
C GLY A 233 4.63 -7.26 5.01
N ILE A 234 5.90 -7.07 4.65
CA ILE A 234 6.45 -5.77 4.28
C ILE A 234 6.25 -5.58 2.77
N LEU A 235 5.47 -4.57 2.39
CA LEU A 235 5.43 -4.12 1.00
C LEU A 235 6.81 -3.57 0.61
N THR A 236 7.22 -3.78 -0.64
CA THR A 236 8.44 -3.17 -1.16
C THR A 236 8.32 -1.65 -1.17
N ASP A 237 9.45 -0.94 -1.20
CA ASP A 237 9.45 0.52 -1.27
C ASP A 237 8.64 1.05 -2.48
N GLY A 238 8.69 0.35 -3.61
CA GLY A 238 7.92 0.70 -4.80
C GLY A 238 6.42 0.45 -4.63
N GLN A 239 6.02 -0.69 -4.06
CA GLN A 239 4.62 -0.97 -3.73
C GLN A 239 4.08 0.09 -2.75
N ALA A 240 4.80 0.35 -1.65
CA ALA A 240 4.43 1.34 -0.65
C ALA A 240 4.29 2.76 -1.24
N ARG A 241 5.25 3.19 -2.08
CA ARG A 241 5.21 4.50 -2.73
C ARG A 241 4.10 4.60 -3.78
N SER A 242 3.81 3.51 -4.50
CA SER A 242 2.75 3.49 -5.51
C SER A 242 1.36 3.70 -4.92
N LEU A 243 1.11 3.32 -3.66
CA LEU A 243 -0.17 3.57 -2.96
C LEU A 243 -0.48 5.07 -2.80
N SER A 244 0.51 5.96 -2.89
CA SER A 244 0.31 7.41 -2.92
C SER A 244 0.31 7.96 -4.34
N GLN A 245 1.23 7.48 -5.19
CA GLN A 245 1.47 8.05 -6.52
C GLN A 245 0.43 7.62 -7.56
N ALA A 246 -0.07 6.39 -7.48
CA ALA A 246 -1.04 5.89 -8.45
C ALA A 246 -2.37 6.65 -8.38
N PRO A 247 -3.02 6.86 -7.22
CA PRO A 247 -4.23 7.69 -7.13
C PRO A 247 -4.12 9.08 -7.74
N GLU A 248 -2.94 9.72 -7.66
CA GLU A 248 -2.74 11.08 -8.19
C GLU A 248 -2.77 11.14 -9.72
N GLN A 249 -2.35 10.06 -10.39
CA GLN A 249 -2.31 9.98 -11.86
C GLN A 249 -3.45 9.14 -12.44
N LEU A 250 -3.97 8.21 -11.65
CA LEU A 250 -4.98 7.22 -11.99
C LEU A 250 -6.06 7.29 -10.90
N THR A 251 -7.01 8.20 -11.07
CA THR A 251 -8.09 8.37 -10.10
C THR A 251 -8.85 7.05 -9.91
N GLY A 252 -9.09 6.67 -8.65
CA GLY A 252 -9.76 5.41 -8.33
C GLY A 252 -8.83 4.28 -7.90
N TYR A 253 -7.51 4.43 -8.04
CA TYR A 253 -6.52 3.38 -7.74
C TYR A 253 -6.23 3.27 -6.24
N ASN A 254 -7.27 2.96 -5.47
CA ASN A 254 -7.23 2.73 -4.03
C ASN A 254 -6.42 1.46 -3.66
N ALA A 255 -6.17 1.24 -2.37
CA ALA A 255 -5.35 0.14 -1.89
C ALA A 255 -5.86 -1.24 -2.32
N GLY A 256 -7.18 -1.41 -2.46
CA GLY A 256 -7.78 -2.65 -2.97
C GLY A 256 -7.40 -2.95 -4.41
N ILE A 257 -7.51 -1.95 -5.30
CA ILE A 257 -7.09 -2.07 -6.70
C ILE A 257 -5.58 -2.28 -6.79
N MET A 258 -4.81 -1.49 -6.04
CA MET A 258 -3.35 -1.61 -6.02
C MET A 258 -2.89 -2.98 -5.54
N ASN A 259 -3.56 -3.58 -4.56
CA ASN A 259 -3.27 -4.95 -4.12
C ASN A 259 -3.43 -5.97 -5.25
N SER A 260 -4.47 -5.85 -6.09
CA SER A 260 -4.62 -6.73 -7.26
C SER A 260 -3.46 -6.56 -8.26
N LEU A 261 -2.96 -5.34 -8.44
CA LEU A 261 -1.78 -5.08 -9.28
C LEU A 261 -0.49 -5.62 -8.64
N PHE A 262 -0.38 -5.59 -7.32
CA PHE A 262 0.76 -6.18 -6.60
C PHE A 262 0.78 -7.70 -6.78
N GLU A 263 -0.36 -8.37 -6.58
CA GLU A 263 -0.50 -9.81 -6.77
C GLU A 263 -0.18 -10.22 -8.22
N GLU A 264 -0.65 -9.46 -9.21
CA GLU A 264 -0.31 -9.67 -10.62
C GLU A 264 1.20 -9.59 -10.86
N TRP A 265 1.82 -8.50 -10.39
CA TRP A 265 3.25 -8.28 -10.55
C TRP A 265 4.11 -9.35 -9.87
N GLU A 266 3.72 -9.80 -8.68
CA GLU A 266 4.43 -10.86 -7.93
C GLU A 266 4.37 -12.21 -8.67
N THR A 267 3.28 -12.51 -9.38
CA THR A 267 3.22 -13.69 -10.26
C THR A 267 4.03 -13.55 -11.55
N GLY A 268 4.30 -12.32 -11.98
CA GLY A 268 5.18 -11.94 -13.08
C GLY A 268 4.79 -12.50 -14.45
N ALA A 269 5.74 -12.48 -15.40
CA ALA A 269 5.53 -12.96 -16.78
C ALA A 269 5.11 -14.44 -16.89
N ALA A 270 5.30 -15.23 -15.83
CA ALA A 270 4.92 -16.64 -15.79
C ALA A 270 3.43 -16.85 -15.42
N GLY A 271 2.80 -15.86 -14.77
CA GLY A 271 1.40 -15.92 -14.36
C GLY A 271 0.43 -15.80 -15.54
N GLY A 272 0.77 -14.98 -16.55
CA GLY A 272 -0.08 -14.73 -17.72
C GLY A 272 -1.47 -14.20 -17.38
N SER A 273 -1.63 -13.62 -16.18
CA SER A 273 -2.87 -13.03 -15.69
C SER A 273 -2.89 -11.56 -16.05
N THR A 274 -4.06 -11.07 -16.45
CA THR A 274 -4.31 -9.64 -16.69
C THR A 274 -5.23 -9.12 -15.60
N VAL A 275 -5.02 -7.89 -15.13
CA VAL A 275 -5.90 -7.22 -14.16
C VAL A 275 -6.64 -6.09 -14.87
N ILE A 276 -7.95 -6.19 -14.92
CA ILE A 276 -8.79 -5.14 -15.53
C ILE A 276 -9.27 -4.19 -14.45
N VAL A 277 -8.88 -2.93 -14.56
CA VAL A 277 -9.32 -1.82 -13.69
C VAL A 277 -9.96 -0.76 -14.58
N ASP A 278 -11.27 -0.60 -14.43
CA ASP A 278 -12.09 0.23 -15.33
C ASP A 278 -11.87 -0.13 -16.81
N ASP A 279 -11.39 0.81 -17.63
CA ASP A 279 -11.11 0.64 -19.06
C ASP A 279 -9.63 0.31 -19.35
N LEU A 280 -8.84 -0.01 -18.32
CA LEU A 280 -7.41 -0.34 -18.43
C LEU A 280 -7.16 -1.81 -18.10
N GLU A 281 -6.55 -2.52 -19.04
CA GLU A 281 -6.03 -3.87 -18.85
C GLU A 281 -4.55 -3.79 -18.48
N TRP A 282 -4.22 -4.23 -17.27
CA TRP A 282 -2.88 -4.24 -16.70
C TRP A 282 -2.22 -5.61 -16.84
N ASP A 283 -1.00 -5.59 -17.37
CA ASP A 283 -0.16 -6.76 -17.56
C ASP A 283 1.27 -6.51 -17.07
N TYR A 284 1.91 -7.57 -16.62
CA TYR A 284 3.35 -7.59 -16.41
C TYR A 284 4.10 -7.41 -17.74
N ALA A 285 4.95 -6.41 -17.78
CA ALA A 285 5.75 -6.10 -18.95
C ALA A 285 7.23 -5.91 -18.55
N SER A 286 8.17 -6.34 -19.39
CA SER A 286 9.62 -6.26 -19.11
C SER A 286 10.38 -5.60 -20.25
N GLY A 287 11.64 -5.20 -20.00
CA GLY A 287 12.50 -4.58 -21.01
C GLY A 287 12.22 -3.09 -21.26
N PHE A 288 11.72 -2.37 -20.25
CA PHE A 288 11.50 -0.93 -20.31
C PHE A 288 12.75 -0.17 -19.86
N ASP A 289 12.95 0.99 -20.48
CA ASP A 289 13.93 1.98 -20.02
C ASP A 289 13.32 2.77 -18.87
N THR A 290 13.82 2.55 -17.65
CA THR A 290 13.40 3.29 -16.45
C THR A 290 14.34 4.43 -16.10
N THR A 291 15.15 4.89 -17.05
CA THR A 291 16.04 6.04 -16.85
C THR A 291 15.24 7.28 -16.40
N GLY A 292 15.59 7.81 -15.24
CA GLY A 292 14.91 8.96 -14.65
C GLY A 292 13.59 8.64 -13.96
N LYS A 293 13.28 7.34 -13.79
CA LYS A 293 12.18 6.83 -12.96
C LYS A 293 12.73 6.21 -11.69
N SER A 294 11.85 5.94 -10.73
CA SER A 294 12.14 5.21 -9.50
C SER A 294 11.00 4.26 -9.17
N ALA A 295 11.29 3.22 -8.37
CA ALA A 295 10.25 2.34 -7.87
C ALA A 295 9.14 3.16 -7.17
N GLY A 296 7.90 2.77 -7.42
CA GLY A 296 6.66 3.44 -7.05
C GLY A 296 6.21 4.56 -7.99
N ASP A 297 7.00 4.92 -9.01
CA ASP A 297 6.57 5.90 -9.99
C ASP A 297 5.45 5.35 -10.88
N VAL A 298 4.50 6.22 -11.18
CA VAL A 298 3.50 6.05 -12.23
C VAL A 298 3.84 7.01 -13.37
N TRP A 299 3.69 6.57 -14.62
CA TRP A 299 3.86 7.46 -15.77
C TRP A 299 3.04 7.01 -16.98
N GLN A 300 2.91 7.94 -17.93
CA GLN A 300 2.29 7.67 -19.23
C GLN A 300 3.33 7.84 -20.35
N GLU A 301 3.39 6.88 -21.26
CA GLU A 301 4.24 6.95 -22.46
C GLU A 301 3.58 6.23 -23.65
N GLY A 302 3.56 6.88 -24.82
CA GLY A 302 2.97 6.29 -26.02
C GLY A 302 1.46 6.03 -25.93
N GLY A 303 0.77 6.65 -24.97
CA GLY A 303 -0.65 6.43 -24.69
C GLY A 303 -0.92 5.36 -23.62
N ASN A 304 0.10 4.59 -23.22
CA ASN A 304 0.00 3.56 -22.19
C ASN A 304 0.38 4.10 -20.82
N TYR A 305 -0.13 3.47 -19.77
CA TYR A 305 0.21 3.74 -18.39
C TYR A 305 1.17 2.67 -17.87
N TYR A 306 2.06 3.07 -16.95
CA TYR A 306 3.04 2.19 -16.37
C TYR A 306 3.17 2.49 -14.88
N ILE A 307 3.35 1.43 -14.09
CA ILE A 307 3.65 1.48 -12.67
C ILE A 307 4.87 0.59 -12.42
N TRP A 308 5.91 1.16 -11.82
CA TRP A 308 7.09 0.40 -11.45
C TRP A 308 6.97 -0.03 -9.99
N LEU A 309 6.63 -1.30 -9.72
CA LEU A 309 6.29 -1.76 -8.37
C LEU A 309 7.49 -2.19 -7.51
N ASP A 310 8.57 -2.69 -8.11
CA ASP A 310 9.80 -3.05 -7.37
C ASP A 310 11.01 -3.21 -8.30
N GLY A 311 12.21 -3.05 -7.76
CA GLY A 311 13.50 -3.24 -8.43
C GLY A 311 14.44 -2.04 -8.32
N GLU A 312 15.72 -2.29 -8.60
CA GLU A 312 16.77 -1.27 -8.66
C GLU A 312 17.50 -1.33 -10.02
N GLY A 313 17.80 -0.16 -10.61
CA GLY A 313 18.59 -0.04 -11.85
C GLY A 313 17.80 0.37 -13.09
N ALA A 314 18.52 0.62 -14.20
CA ALA A 314 17.96 1.11 -15.47
C ALA A 314 17.35 0.01 -16.37
N GLU A 315 17.62 -1.26 -16.05
CA GLU A 315 16.97 -2.42 -16.66
C GLU A 315 16.28 -3.19 -15.54
N VAL A 316 14.95 -3.11 -15.49
CA VAL A 316 14.14 -3.75 -14.46
C VAL A 316 13.62 -5.09 -14.96
N SER A 317 13.52 -6.06 -14.06
CA SER A 317 12.89 -7.35 -14.33
C SER A 317 11.44 -7.22 -14.83
N GLY A 318 10.67 -6.21 -14.37
CA GLY A 318 9.38 -5.85 -14.94
C GLY A 318 8.66 -4.66 -14.31
N VAL A 319 7.70 -4.10 -15.05
CA VAL A 319 6.76 -3.03 -14.70
C VAL A 319 5.34 -3.54 -14.95
N SER A 320 4.35 -3.05 -14.21
CA SER A 320 2.94 -3.27 -14.58
C SER A 320 2.58 -2.21 -15.62
N ALA A 321 2.14 -2.64 -16.80
CA ALA A 321 1.80 -1.77 -17.91
C ALA A 321 0.33 -1.93 -18.25
N ALA A 322 -0.38 -0.81 -18.38
CA ALA A 322 -1.73 -0.78 -18.91
C ALA A 322 -1.75 -0.20 -20.32
N ILE A 323 -2.28 -0.98 -21.25
CA ILE A 323 -2.63 -0.52 -22.58
C ILE A 323 -4.10 -0.08 -22.50
N PRO A 324 -4.45 1.17 -22.83
CA PRO A 324 -5.86 1.53 -22.97
C PRO A 324 -6.47 0.58 -23.98
N GLU A 325 -7.58 -0.09 -23.64
CA GLU A 325 -8.26 -0.93 -24.62
C GLU A 325 -8.40 -0.11 -25.90
N PRO A 326 -8.07 -0.66 -27.09
CA PRO A 326 -8.31 0.04 -28.33
C PRO A 326 -9.81 0.29 -28.38
N SER A 327 -10.20 1.51 -28.00
CA SER A 327 -11.59 1.91 -27.87
C SER A 327 -12.33 1.35 -29.07
N ALA A 328 -13.48 0.70 -28.86
CA ALA A 328 -14.21 -0.02 -29.89
C ALA A 328 -14.34 0.75 -31.24
N TYR A 329 -14.17 2.07 -31.23
CA TYR A 329 -13.91 2.95 -32.38
C TYR A 329 -12.84 2.46 -33.37
N ALA A 330 -11.73 1.84 -32.97
CA ALA A 330 -10.74 1.29 -33.90
C ALA A 330 -11.31 0.11 -34.71
N GLY A 331 -12.13 -0.73 -34.06
CA GLY A 331 -12.91 -1.79 -34.71
C GLY A 331 -13.93 -1.24 -35.70
N TRP A 332 -14.61 -0.14 -35.36
CA TRP A 332 -15.58 0.52 -36.25
C TRP A 332 -14.93 1.18 -37.48
N ILE A 333 -13.75 1.80 -37.33
CA ILE A 333 -13.02 2.41 -38.45
C ILE A 333 -12.47 1.32 -39.39
N GLY A 334 -12.00 0.20 -38.83
CA GLY A 334 -11.60 -0.98 -39.61
C GLY A 334 -12.77 -1.59 -40.40
N LEU A 335 -13.93 -1.78 -39.75
CA LEU A 335 -15.12 -2.35 -40.39
C LEU A 335 -15.69 -1.44 -41.49
N MET A 336 -15.72 -0.12 -41.28
CA MET A 336 -16.16 0.86 -42.28
C MET A 336 -15.23 0.92 -43.49
N SER A 337 -13.92 0.79 -43.28
CA SER A 337 -12.93 0.79 -44.37
C SER A 337 -13.07 -0.45 -45.25
N VAL A 338 -13.33 -1.61 -44.65
CA VAL A 338 -13.61 -2.87 -45.37
C VAL A 338 -14.95 -2.81 -46.11
N LEU A 339 -16.00 -2.24 -45.50
CA LEU A 339 -17.29 -2.05 -46.16
C LEU A 339 -17.19 -1.09 -47.36
N LEU A 340 -16.47 0.02 -47.24
CA LEU A 340 -16.24 0.98 -48.34
C LEU A 340 -15.43 0.35 -49.50
N LEU A 341 -14.48 -0.53 -49.19
CA LEU A 341 -13.74 -1.29 -50.20
C LEU A 341 -14.61 -2.34 -50.92
N LEU A 342 -15.50 -3.02 -50.19
CA LEU A 342 -16.44 -3.99 -50.75
C LEU A 342 -17.52 -3.31 -51.63
N ILE A 343 -18.01 -2.14 -51.23
CA ILE A 343 -18.95 -1.34 -52.02
C ILE A 343 -18.28 -0.83 -53.32
N ARG A 344 -17.03 -0.37 -53.26
CA ARG A 344 -16.27 0.06 -54.44
C ARG A 344 -15.95 -1.08 -55.41
N ARG A 345 -15.80 -2.31 -54.93
CA ARG A 345 -15.55 -3.47 -55.78
C ARG A 345 -16.80 -3.91 -56.56
N LYS A 346 -17.99 -3.76 -55.96
CA LYS A 346 -19.27 -4.12 -56.58
C LYS A 346 -19.81 -3.09 -57.59
N SER A 347 -19.30 -1.84 -57.57
CA SER A 347 -19.68 -0.82 -58.56
C SER A 347 -18.78 -0.80 -59.82
N ARG A 348 -17.86 -1.77 -59.95
CA ARG A 348 -16.94 -1.91 -61.10
C ARG A 348 -17.17 -3.19 -61.91
N GLU A 349 -18.23 -3.93 -61.59
CA GLU A 349 -18.77 -5.05 -62.38
C GLU A 349 -20.08 -4.61 -63.04
#